data_AF-A0A160IQS5-F1
#
_entry.id   AF-A0A160IQS5-F1
#
_cell.length_a   1.000
_cell.length_b   1.000
_cell.length_c   1.000
_cell.angle_alpha   90.00
_cell.angle_beta   90.00
_cell.angle_gamma   90.00
#
_symmetry.space_group_name_H-M   'P 1'
#
loop_
_entity.id
_entity.type
_entity.pdbx_description
1 polymer ?
#
loop_
_entity_poly.entity_id
_entity_poly.type
_entity_poly.pdbx_seq_one_letter_code
_entity_poly.pdbx_strand_id
1 'polypeptide(L)'
;MEFKYQLSGRGWASGIIKVNNKEFNFIASYLTDSLRDLLKSLITITPGCVPYHINESTFNMEEEPERLVWKFEKQNDRDVLITIIKVSGIERSIVFKEQCLLSDFIKAVVNSISKLLKKHGIEGYRENWVNHDFPMNEYQRLYDYMSKKAK
;
A
#
# COMPACT_ATOMS: atom_id res chain seq x y z
N MET A 1 5.61 -2.99 12.95
CA MET A 1 5.94 -2.98 11.50
C MET A 1 6.09 -1.54 11.04
N GLU A 2 6.84 -1.28 9.97
CA GLU A 2 7.06 0.06 9.43
C GLU A 2 6.67 0.10 7.94
N PHE A 3 6.04 1.19 7.53
CA PHE A 3 5.74 1.47 6.14
C PHE A 3 6.01 2.95 5.87
N LYS A 4 6.70 3.24 4.77
CA LYS A 4 6.99 4.58 4.28
C LYS A 4 6.65 4.66 2.80
N TYR A 5 6.05 5.77 2.40
CA TYR A 5 5.74 6.12 1.02
C TYR A 5 5.95 7.62 0.83
N GLN A 6 6.78 8.00 -0.13
CA GLN A 6 7.13 9.38 -0.41
C GLN A 6 7.28 9.60 -1.91
N LEU A 7 6.86 10.78 -2.38
CA LEU A 7 7.12 11.21 -3.75
C LEU A 7 8.62 11.52 -3.85
N SER A 8 9.29 10.87 -4.82
CA SER A 8 10.75 10.96 -5.05
C SER A 8 11.10 11.75 -6.30
N GLY A 9 10.11 12.11 -7.12
CA GLY A 9 10.26 12.88 -8.34
C GLY A 9 8.93 12.98 -9.08
N ARG A 10 8.92 13.70 -10.20
CA ARG A 10 7.71 13.83 -11.02
C ARG A 10 7.33 12.48 -11.63
N GLY A 11 6.18 11.95 -11.23
CA GLY A 11 5.67 10.63 -11.63
C GLY A 11 6.30 9.46 -10.87
N TRP A 12 7.01 9.72 -9.76
CA TRP A 12 7.75 8.70 -9.03
C TRP A 12 7.51 8.76 -7.54
N ALA A 13 7.41 7.58 -6.94
CA ALA A 13 7.38 7.39 -5.51
C ALA A 13 8.39 6.32 -5.11
N SER A 14 8.90 6.45 -3.90
CA SER A 14 9.73 5.44 -3.25
C SER A 14 9.09 5.07 -1.93
N GLY A 15 9.32 3.84 -1.48
CA GLY A 15 8.81 3.39 -0.22
C GLY A 15 9.60 2.24 0.37
N ILE A 16 9.30 1.98 1.63
CA ILE A 16 9.93 0.93 2.42
C ILE A 16 8.82 0.20 3.16
N ILE A 17 8.87 -1.12 3.16
CA ILE A 17 8.09 -1.96 4.07
C ILE A 17 9.05 -2.77 4.93
N LYS A 18 8.82 -2.75 6.24
CA LYS A 18 9.56 -3.55 7.22
C LYS A 18 8.61 -4.32 8.11
N VAL A 19 8.72 -5.63 8.05
CA VAL A 19 7.95 -6.56 8.88
C VAL A 19 8.96 -7.50 9.55
N ASN A 20 8.85 -7.63 10.87
CA ASN A 20 9.83 -8.39 11.67
C ASN A 20 11.26 -7.87 11.39
N ASN A 21 12.17 -8.78 11.02
CA ASN A 21 13.56 -8.47 10.69
C ASN A 21 13.82 -8.32 9.18
N LYS A 22 12.76 -8.35 8.34
CA LYS A 22 12.90 -8.17 6.89
C LYS A 22 12.44 -6.79 6.46
N GLU A 23 13.20 -6.21 5.55
CA GLU A 23 12.98 -4.90 4.98
C GLU A 23 13.03 -5.01 3.45
N PHE A 24 12.14 -4.31 2.77
CA PHE A 24 12.10 -4.23 1.32
C PHE A 24 11.84 -2.80 0.88
N ASN A 25 12.71 -2.31 0.01
CA ASN A 25 12.59 -1.03 -0.65
C ASN A 25 11.89 -1.23 -1.98
N PHE A 26 10.96 -0.33 -2.32
CA PHE A 26 10.22 -0.37 -3.58
C PHE A 26 10.14 1.01 -4.20
N ILE A 27 9.97 1.02 -5.52
CA ILE A 27 9.70 2.21 -6.31
C ILE A 27 8.35 2.00 -7.00
N ALA A 28 7.61 3.08 -7.19
CA ALA A 28 6.39 3.09 -7.97
C ALA A 28 6.42 4.24 -8.98
N SER A 29 6.10 3.93 -10.23
CA SER A 29 5.94 4.88 -11.30
C SER A 29 4.47 5.24 -11.51
N TYR A 30 4.26 6.38 -12.15
CA TYR A 30 2.94 6.92 -12.50
C TYR A 30 2.14 6.07 -13.48
N LEU A 31 2.71 4.97 -14.00
CA LEU A 31 2.02 4.06 -14.93
C LEU A 31 0.88 3.28 -14.26
N THR A 32 0.90 3.13 -12.94
CA THR A 32 -0.24 2.59 -12.16
C THR A 32 -0.67 3.54 -11.07
N ASP A 33 -1.93 3.44 -10.67
CA ASP A 33 -2.48 4.15 -9.52
C ASP A 33 -2.08 3.43 -8.21
N SER A 34 -0.77 3.21 -8.05
CA SER A 34 -0.19 2.31 -7.04
C SER A 34 -0.65 2.61 -5.61
N LEU A 35 -0.80 3.91 -5.28
CA LEU A 35 -1.27 4.33 -3.96
C LEU A 35 -2.76 4.00 -3.77
N ARG A 36 -3.61 4.28 -4.76
CA ARG A 36 -5.04 3.94 -4.67
C ARG A 36 -5.23 2.44 -4.60
N ASP A 37 -4.51 1.69 -5.43
CA ASP A 37 -4.62 0.24 -5.48
C ASP A 37 -4.18 -0.42 -4.16
N LEU A 38 -3.08 0.04 -3.56
CA LEU A 38 -2.67 -0.35 -2.21
C LEU A 38 -3.80 -0.15 -1.20
N LEU A 39 -4.42 1.03 -1.18
CA LEU A 39 -5.49 1.32 -0.22
C LEU A 39 -6.76 0.52 -0.50
N LYS A 40 -7.14 0.35 -1.77
CA LYS A 40 -8.27 -0.48 -2.17
C LYS A 40 -8.07 -1.93 -1.75
N SER A 41 -6.89 -2.49 -2.00
CA SER A 41 -6.53 -3.84 -1.58
C SER A 41 -6.68 -3.99 -0.06
N LEU A 42 -6.14 -3.07 0.73
CA LEU A 42 -6.33 -3.06 2.19
C LEU A 42 -7.82 -2.98 2.59
N ILE A 43 -8.59 -2.08 1.97
CA ILE A 43 -10.04 -1.94 2.23
C ILE A 43 -10.77 -3.26 1.98
N THR A 44 -10.50 -3.91 0.85
CA THR A 44 -11.22 -5.13 0.44
C THR A 44 -10.98 -6.32 1.36
N ILE A 45 -9.78 -6.44 1.94
CA ILE A 45 -9.46 -7.52 2.88
C ILE A 45 -9.81 -7.19 4.33
N THR A 46 -10.17 -5.94 4.64
CA THR A 46 -10.39 -5.50 6.03
C THR A 46 -11.86 -5.64 6.43
N PRO A 47 -12.20 -6.52 7.39
CA PRO A 47 -13.56 -6.62 7.92
C PRO A 47 -14.01 -5.28 8.51
N GLY A 48 -15.20 -4.81 8.15
CA GLY A 48 -15.76 -3.53 8.60
C GLY A 48 -15.43 -2.32 7.71
N CYS A 49 -14.52 -2.45 6.75
CA CYS A 49 -14.32 -1.43 5.71
C CYS A 49 -15.27 -1.62 4.52
N VAL A 50 -15.78 -2.83 4.31
CA VAL A 50 -16.74 -3.20 3.26
C VAL A 50 -17.79 -4.17 3.80
N PRO A 51 -19.00 -4.24 3.20
CA PRO A 51 -20.03 -5.19 3.61
C PRO A 51 -19.58 -6.66 3.48
N TYR A 52 -18.86 -6.96 2.39
CA TYR A 52 -18.32 -8.29 2.09
C TYR A 52 -16.83 -8.15 1.83
N HIS A 53 -16.02 -8.54 2.81
CA HIS A 53 -14.57 -8.56 2.68
C HIS A 53 -14.13 -9.87 2.02
N ILE A 54 -13.00 -9.83 1.33
CA ILE A 54 -12.38 -10.99 0.70
C ILE A 54 -11.14 -11.43 1.47
N ASN A 55 -10.70 -12.67 1.28
CA ASN A 55 -9.53 -13.19 1.98
C ASN A 55 -8.21 -12.89 1.27
N GLU A 56 -8.26 -12.50 0.00
CA GLU A 56 -7.06 -12.15 -0.75
C GLU A 56 -7.29 -10.96 -1.68
N SER A 57 -6.26 -10.15 -1.89
CA SER A 57 -6.25 -9.07 -2.87
C SER A 57 -4.89 -8.97 -3.53
N THR A 58 -4.87 -8.66 -4.82
CA THR A 58 -3.62 -8.50 -5.59
C THR A 58 -3.68 -7.21 -6.39
N PHE A 59 -2.55 -6.50 -6.48
CA PHE A 59 -2.40 -5.32 -7.33
C PHE A 59 -0.95 -5.17 -7.82
N ASN A 60 -0.74 -4.27 -8.79
CA ASN A 60 0.55 -4.06 -9.42
C ASN A 60 1.11 -2.67 -9.13
N MET A 61 2.42 -2.59 -8.90
CA MET A 61 3.19 -1.35 -8.95
C MET A 61 4.22 -1.48 -10.08
N GLU A 62 4.23 -0.53 -11.01
CA GLU A 62 5.26 -0.47 -12.05
C GLU A 62 6.51 0.22 -11.49
N GLU A 63 7.68 -0.36 -11.69
CA GLU A 63 9.00 0.19 -11.30
C GLU A 63 9.81 0.61 -12.54
N GLU A 64 9.45 0.10 -13.72
CA GLU A 64 10.06 0.33 -15.04
C GLU A 64 11.56 -0.05 -15.16
N PRO A 65 11.90 -1.06 -15.99
CA PRO A 65 11.02 -1.89 -16.82
C PRO A 65 10.32 -3.01 -16.04
N GLU A 66 10.52 -3.05 -14.73
CA GLU A 66 10.07 -4.13 -13.86
C GLU A 66 8.72 -3.82 -13.23
N ARG A 67 8.06 -4.87 -12.72
CA ARG A 67 6.79 -4.76 -12.00
C ARG A 67 6.86 -5.49 -10.68
N LEU A 68 6.28 -4.90 -9.66
CA LEU A 68 6.01 -5.54 -8.38
C LEU A 68 4.53 -5.94 -8.32
N VAL A 69 4.28 -7.23 -8.11
CA VAL A 69 2.95 -7.75 -7.81
C VAL A 69 2.83 -7.90 -6.30
N TRP A 70 1.95 -7.12 -5.71
CA TRP A 70 1.66 -7.17 -4.28
C TRP A 70 0.45 -8.05 -4.04
N LYS A 71 0.60 -9.06 -3.19
CA LYS A 71 -0.48 -9.95 -2.76
C LYS A 71 -0.66 -9.83 -1.24
N PHE A 72 -1.89 -9.62 -0.82
CA PHE A 72 -2.31 -9.70 0.58
C PHE A 72 -3.22 -10.90 0.76
N GLU A 73 -2.96 -11.73 1.76
CA GLU A 73 -3.75 -12.93 2.08
C GLU A 73 -4.03 -12.97 3.57
N LYS A 74 -5.30 -12.85 3.96
CA LYS A 74 -5.73 -13.08 5.35
C LYS A 74 -5.39 -14.51 5.73
N GLN A 75 -4.65 -14.66 6.82
CA GLN A 75 -4.42 -15.97 7.44
C GLN A 75 -5.52 -16.30 8.46
N ASN A 76 -6.07 -15.25 9.08
CA ASN A 76 -7.23 -15.26 9.96
C ASN A 76 -7.79 -13.82 10.06
N ASP A 77 -8.64 -13.52 11.03
CA ASP A 77 -9.24 -12.18 11.18
C ASP A 77 -8.28 -11.08 11.69
N ARG A 78 -7.09 -11.46 12.14
CA ARG A 78 -6.07 -10.55 12.70
C ARG A 78 -4.83 -10.47 11.83
N ASP A 79 -4.42 -11.57 11.22
CA ASP A 79 -3.16 -11.70 10.52
C ASP A 79 -3.31 -11.61 8.99
N VAL A 80 -2.36 -10.92 8.36
CA VAL A 80 -2.22 -10.84 6.90
C VAL A 80 -0.81 -11.26 6.51
N LEU A 81 -0.74 -12.12 5.49
CA LEU A 81 0.49 -12.43 4.78
C LEU A 81 0.66 -11.46 3.62
N ILE A 82 1.81 -10.79 3.58
CA ILE A 82 2.20 -9.87 2.51
C ILE A 82 3.24 -10.57 1.66
N THR A 83 2.94 -10.78 0.39
CA THR A 83 3.89 -11.32 -0.60
C THR A 83 4.11 -10.27 -1.68
N ILE A 84 5.38 -9.96 -1.98
CA ILE A 84 5.77 -9.10 -3.09
C ILE A 84 6.58 -9.94 -4.07
N ILE A 85 6.09 -9.99 -5.30
CA ILE A 85 6.71 -10.73 -6.39
C ILE A 85 7.27 -9.73 -7.37
N LYS A 86 8.56 -9.82 -7.64
CA LYS A 86 9.21 -9.05 -8.69
C LYS A 86 9.07 -9.80 -10.01
N VAL A 87 8.63 -9.08 -11.05
CA VAL A 87 8.46 -9.59 -12.40
C VAL A 87 9.40 -8.82 -13.32
N SER A 88 10.34 -9.53 -13.94
CA SER A 88 11.32 -8.97 -14.88
C SER A 88 11.30 -9.79 -16.17
N GLY A 89 10.62 -9.27 -17.19
CA GLY A 89 10.32 -10.04 -18.40
C GLY A 89 9.46 -11.28 -18.11
N ILE A 90 10.02 -12.47 -18.35
CA ILE A 90 9.37 -13.76 -18.06
C ILE A 90 9.67 -14.29 -16.65
N GLU A 91 10.64 -13.70 -15.95
CA GLU A 91 11.07 -14.16 -14.64
C GLU A 91 10.16 -13.62 -13.54
N ARG A 92 9.89 -14.46 -12.54
CA ARG A 92 9.11 -14.11 -11.36
C ARG A 92 9.80 -14.61 -10.10
N SER A 93 10.09 -13.72 -9.16
CA SER A 93 10.74 -14.07 -7.90
C SER A 93 10.04 -13.43 -6.71
N ILE A 94 9.87 -14.18 -5.63
CA ILE A 94 9.35 -13.63 -4.37
C ILE A 94 10.49 -12.86 -3.71
N VAL A 95 10.35 -11.54 -3.64
CA VAL A 95 11.37 -10.65 -3.05
C VAL A 95 11.04 -10.24 -1.61
N PHE A 96 9.77 -10.38 -1.21
CA PHE A 96 9.34 -10.16 0.15
C PHE A 96 8.18 -11.09 0.48
N LYS A 97 8.21 -11.72 1.66
CA LYS A 97 7.13 -12.55 2.16
C LYS A 97 7.16 -12.58 3.68
N GLU A 98 6.23 -11.87 4.30
CA GLU A 98 6.15 -11.75 5.75
C GLU A 98 4.70 -11.64 6.23
N GLN A 99 4.45 -12.15 7.45
CA GLN A 99 3.17 -12.06 8.12
C GLN A 99 3.21 -11.00 9.21
N CYS A 100 2.12 -10.23 9.35
CA CYS A 100 1.93 -9.29 10.44
C CYS A 100 0.45 -9.13 10.81
N LEU A 101 0.20 -8.44 11.92
CA LEU A 101 -1.13 -7.98 12.27
C LEU A 101 -1.65 -7.00 11.21
N LEU A 102 -2.83 -7.28 10.66
CA LEU A 102 -3.52 -6.42 9.70
C LEU A 102 -3.74 -5.01 10.26
N SER A 103 -4.05 -4.91 11.56
CA SER A 103 -4.21 -3.61 12.24
C SER A 103 -2.92 -2.79 12.26
N ASP A 104 -1.77 -3.43 12.49
CA ASP A 104 -0.48 -2.75 12.50
C ASP A 104 -0.10 -2.29 11.09
N PHE A 105 -0.40 -3.11 10.08
CA PHE A 105 -0.16 -2.75 8.69
C PHE A 105 -1.00 -1.56 8.25
N ILE A 106 -2.33 -1.60 8.49
CA ILE A 106 -3.22 -0.47 8.20
C ILE A 106 -2.74 0.79 8.91
N LYS A 107 -2.41 0.70 10.20
CA LYS A 107 -1.91 1.84 10.98
C LYS A 107 -0.64 2.43 10.38
N ALA A 108 0.32 1.61 9.99
CA ALA A 108 1.57 2.08 9.39
C ALA A 108 1.32 2.76 8.02
N VAL A 109 0.48 2.17 7.18
CA VAL A 109 0.11 2.72 5.87
C VAL A 109 -0.62 4.04 6.02
N VAL A 110 -1.67 4.10 6.86
CA VAL A 110 -2.43 5.33 7.12
C VAL A 110 -1.50 6.42 7.64
N ASN A 111 -0.66 6.14 8.64
CA ASN A 111 0.27 7.14 9.19
C ASN A 111 1.26 7.65 8.15
N SER A 112 1.77 6.79 7.27
CA SER A 112 2.66 7.22 6.17
C SER A 112 1.94 8.13 5.19
N ILE A 113 0.70 7.79 4.83
CA ILE A 113 -0.10 8.57 3.88
C ILE A 113 -0.57 9.89 4.49
N SER A 114 -0.88 9.93 5.78
CA SER A 114 -1.16 11.18 6.50
C SER A 114 0.04 12.13 6.45
N LYS A 115 1.27 11.62 6.59
CA LYS A 115 2.49 12.44 6.45
C LYS A 115 2.69 12.93 5.02
N LEU A 116 2.44 12.08 4.03
CA LEU A 116 2.49 12.45 2.62
C LEU A 116 1.49 13.58 2.31
N LEU A 117 0.24 13.41 2.73
CA LEU A 117 -0.83 14.40 2.54
C LEU A 117 -0.51 15.71 3.27
N LYS A 118 0.01 15.65 4.51
CA LYS A 118 0.42 16.84 5.26
C LYS A 118 1.57 17.60 4.57
N LYS A 119 2.49 16.87 3.93
CA LYS A 119 3.66 17.46 3.26
C LYS A 119 3.31 18.12 1.92
N HIS A 120 2.47 17.48 1.12
CA HIS A 120 2.22 17.91 -0.27
C HIS A 120 0.85 18.54 -0.48
N GLY A 121 -0.13 18.30 0.40
CA GLY A 121 -1.52 18.58 0.11
C GLY A 121 -2.05 17.72 -1.05
N ILE A 122 -3.31 17.94 -1.42
CA ILE A 122 -3.94 17.22 -2.56
C ILE A 122 -3.37 17.75 -3.89
N GLU A 123 -3.28 19.07 -4.03
CA GLU A 123 -2.77 19.71 -5.24
C GLU A 123 -1.29 19.37 -5.48
N GLY A 124 -0.44 19.53 -4.46
CA GLY A 124 0.98 19.18 -4.58
C GLY A 124 1.21 17.68 -4.77
N TYR A 125 0.32 16.81 -4.28
CA TYR A 125 0.36 15.39 -4.65
C TYR A 125 0.10 15.22 -6.14
N ARG A 126 -0.97 15.81 -6.68
CA ARG A 126 -1.34 15.70 -8.09
C ARG A 126 -0.26 16.25 -9.02
N GLU A 127 0.34 17.39 -8.68
CA GLU A 127 1.43 17.98 -9.47
C GLU A 127 2.66 17.07 -9.57
N ASN A 128 3.01 16.42 -8.46
CA ASN A 128 4.18 15.55 -8.39
C ASN A 128 3.89 14.15 -8.94
N TRP A 129 2.72 13.56 -8.66
CA TRP A 129 2.36 12.22 -9.15
C TRP A 129 1.87 12.21 -10.61
N VAL A 130 1.40 13.37 -11.10
CA VAL A 130 0.98 13.67 -12.47
C VAL A 130 -0.34 13.03 -12.90
N ASN A 131 -0.41 11.70 -12.98
CA ASN A 131 -1.50 11.00 -13.69
C ASN A 131 -2.71 10.63 -12.82
N HIS A 132 -2.56 10.64 -11.50
CA HIS A 132 -3.62 10.20 -10.58
C HIS A 132 -3.84 11.20 -9.46
N ASP A 133 -5.11 11.39 -9.12
CA ASP A 133 -5.52 12.17 -7.95
C ASP A 133 -5.21 11.43 -6.66
N PHE A 134 -4.99 12.19 -5.58
CA PHE A 134 -4.85 11.61 -4.26
C PHE A 134 -6.11 10.78 -3.90
N PRO A 135 -5.96 9.51 -3.48
CA PRO A 135 -7.09 8.61 -3.19
C PRO A 135 -7.76 8.93 -1.84
N MET A 136 -8.39 10.11 -1.77
CA MET A 136 -8.95 10.65 -0.52
C MET A 136 -10.03 9.73 0.09
N ASN A 137 -10.91 9.18 -0.74
CA ASN A 137 -12.01 8.33 -0.28
C ASN A 137 -11.48 7.05 0.38
N GLU A 138 -10.51 6.40 -0.26
CA GLU A 138 -9.87 5.20 0.26
C GLU A 138 -9.07 5.49 1.53
N TYR A 139 -8.30 6.58 1.53
CA TYR A 139 -7.55 7.03 2.70
C TYR A 139 -8.48 7.29 3.89
N GLN A 140 -9.55 8.06 3.70
CA GLN A 140 -10.49 8.41 4.77
C GLN A 140 -11.17 7.17 5.35
N ARG A 141 -11.54 6.21 4.50
CA ARG A 141 -12.16 4.95 4.96
C ARG A 141 -11.25 4.16 5.90
N LEU A 142 -9.97 4.03 5.57
CA LEU A 142 -9.00 3.35 6.44
C LEU A 142 -8.68 4.16 7.69
N TYR A 143 -8.62 5.49 7.59
CA TYR A 143 -8.43 6.39 8.72
C TYR A 143 -9.57 6.27 9.75
N ASP A 144 -10.82 6.26 9.28
CA ASP A 144 -12.00 6.09 10.11
C ASP A 144 -12.05 4.70 10.76
N TYR A 145 -11.69 3.66 10.01
CA TYR A 145 -11.57 2.30 10.53
C TYR A 145 -10.58 2.22 11.70
N MET A 146 -9.39 2.80 11.53
CA MET A 146 -8.37 2.88 12.58
C MET A 146 -8.89 3.63 13.82
N SER A 147 -9.59 4.75 13.60
CA SER A 147 -10.11 5.60 14.67
C SER A 147 -11.24 4.93 15.48
N LYS A 148 -12.06 4.08 14.85
CA LYS A 148 -13.12 3.32 15.53
C LYS A 148 -12.58 2.20 16.41
N LYS A 149 -11.48 1.55 16.02
CA LYS A 149 -10.84 0.48 16.80
C LYS A 149 -9.98 0.97 17.98
N ALA A 150 -9.67 2.26 18.03
CA ALA A 150 -8.94 2.87 19.15
C ALA A 150 -9.85 3.26 20.34
N LYS A 151 -11.18 3.13 20.18
CA LYS A 151 -12.18 3.29 21.24
C LYS A 151 -12.62 1.93 21.76
#